data_AF-A0A9E2ATH7-F1
#
_entry.id   AF-A0A9E2ATH7-F1
#
_cell.length_a   1.000
_cell.length_b   1.000
_cell.length_c   1.000
_cell.angle_alpha   90.00
_cell.angle_beta   90.00
_cell.angle_gamma   90.00
#
_symmetry.space_group_name_H-M   'P 1'
#
loop_
_entity.id
_entity.type
_entity.pdbx_description
1 polymer ?
#
loop_
_entity_poly.entity_id
_entity_poly.type
_entity_poly.pdbx_seq_one_letter_code
_entity_poly.pdbx_strand_id
1 'polypeptide(L)'
;MKSRILCFSLVTVAHIFTSQAQDYPSTPPEVSPMPMKPEMTEIWEPEVPVVTPAKMLGNAPSDAIILFDGSNLDQWVSKVDPTKPAPWKIVDNDHMEVVPGTGYIQTKMKFGDCQLHLEFSAPDEVQSVGQGRGNSGVFFQDRYELQILDSYNSRTYRNGQAASIYKDHAPLVNAMRSPMEWNTYDVVYTA
;
A
#
# COMPACT_ATOMS: atom_id res chain seq x y z
N MET A 1 -26.24 -101.13 -24.72
CA MET A 1 -25.29 -100.95 -23.60
C MET A 1 -23.86 -100.94 -24.12
N LYS A 2 -23.22 -99.77 -24.23
CA LYS A 2 -21.75 -99.59 -24.23
C LYS A 2 -21.47 -98.23 -23.60
N SER A 3 -21.08 -98.26 -22.33
CA SER A 3 -20.65 -97.09 -21.55
C SER A 3 -19.27 -96.66 -22.03
N ARG A 4 -19.07 -95.37 -22.33
CA ARG A 4 -17.76 -94.77 -22.55
C ARG A 4 -17.53 -93.73 -21.47
N ILE A 5 -16.62 -94.05 -20.55
CA ILE A 5 -16.16 -93.16 -19.48
C ILE A 5 -15.24 -92.12 -20.12
N LEU A 6 -15.59 -90.84 -19.98
CA LEU A 6 -14.80 -89.70 -20.42
C LEU A 6 -14.00 -89.18 -19.22
N CYS A 7 -12.69 -89.45 -19.19
CA CYS A 7 -11.79 -88.86 -18.20
C CYS A 7 -11.50 -87.40 -18.59
N PHE A 8 -11.97 -86.45 -17.77
CA PHE A 8 -11.53 -85.06 -17.85
C PHE A 8 -10.26 -84.89 -17.01
N SER A 9 -9.12 -84.69 -17.67
CA SER A 9 -7.89 -84.23 -17.03
C SER A 9 -7.98 -82.72 -16.80
N LEU A 10 -8.14 -82.33 -15.54
CA LEU A 10 -8.12 -80.93 -15.11
C LEU A 10 -6.66 -80.44 -15.13
N VAL A 11 -6.30 -79.58 -16.09
CA VAL A 11 -5.00 -78.91 -16.11
C VAL A 11 -5.12 -77.60 -15.34
N THR A 12 -4.61 -77.56 -14.12
CA THR A 12 -4.47 -76.34 -13.32
C THR A 12 -3.25 -75.54 -13.78
N VAL A 13 -3.47 -74.40 -14.44
CA VAL A 13 -2.40 -73.45 -14.78
C VAL A 13 -2.16 -72.54 -13.58
N ALA A 14 -1.12 -72.83 -12.80
CA ALA A 14 -0.66 -71.95 -11.73
C ALA A 14 -0.06 -70.68 -12.35
N HIS A 15 -0.72 -69.53 -12.18
CA HIS A 15 -0.14 -68.23 -12.53
C HIS A 15 0.84 -67.85 -11.42
N ILE A 16 2.13 -67.99 -11.70
CA ILE A 16 3.18 -67.50 -10.82
C ILE A 16 3.20 -65.97 -10.97
N PHE A 17 2.62 -65.26 -10.01
CA PHE A 17 2.88 -63.84 -9.86
C PHE A 17 4.30 -63.66 -9.31
N THR A 18 5.27 -63.41 -10.19
CA THR A 18 6.57 -62.92 -9.76
C THR A 18 6.43 -61.48 -9.32
N SER A 19 6.45 -61.23 -8.00
CA SER A 19 6.64 -59.88 -7.48
C SER A 19 8.07 -59.47 -7.79
N GLN A 20 8.28 -58.60 -8.78
CA GLN A 20 9.56 -57.93 -8.90
C GLN A 20 9.65 -56.89 -7.79
N ALA A 21 10.57 -57.11 -6.85
CA ALA A 21 10.98 -56.06 -5.93
C ALA A 21 11.61 -54.94 -6.77
N GLN A 22 11.04 -53.75 -6.69
CA GLN A 22 11.56 -52.59 -7.39
C GLN A 22 12.82 -52.13 -6.65
N ASP A 23 13.99 -52.33 -7.25
CA ASP A 23 15.26 -51.85 -6.70
C ASP A 23 15.25 -50.32 -6.70
N TYR A 24 15.16 -49.72 -5.52
CA TYR A 24 15.33 -48.28 -5.34
C TYR A 24 16.78 -48.01 -4.91
N PRO A 25 17.52 -47.15 -5.64
CA PRO A 25 18.89 -46.80 -5.26
C PRO A 25 18.91 -46.15 -3.88
N SER A 26 19.85 -46.55 -3.03
CA SER A 26 20.01 -46.08 -1.64
C SER A 26 20.64 -44.69 -1.52
N THR A 27 21.10 -44.12 -2.62
CA THR A 27 21.71 -42.79 -2.69
C THR A 27 20.94 -41.91 -3.69
N PRO A 28 20.57 -40.68 -3.31
CA PRO A 28 20.00 -39.72 -4.24
C PRO A 28 20.94 -39.48 -5.44
N PRO A 29 20.40 -39.30 -6.66
CA PRO A 29 21.22 -38.99 -7.82
C PRO A 29 21.94 -37.64 -7.67
N GLU A 30 23.18 -37.56 -8.18
CA GLU A 30 24.04 -36.37 -8.12
C GLU A 30 23.43 -35.14 -8.83
N VAL A 31 22.60 -35.38 -9.85
CA VAL A 31 21.80 -34.37 -10.55
C VAL A 31 20.33 -34.73 -10.41
N SER A 32 19.48 -33.75 -10.08
CA SER A 32 18.04 -33.98 -10.00
C SER A 32 17.51 -34.53 -11.34
N PRO A 33 16.85 -35.70 -11.35
CA PRO A 33 16.27 -36.27 -12.57
C PRO A 33 15.11 -35.42 -13.10
N MET A 34 14.60 -34.51 -12.27
CA MET A 34 13.64 -33.49 -12.64
C MET A 34 14.29 -32.13 -12.39
N PRO A 35 15.01 -31.56 -13.37
CA PRO A 35 15.49 -30.18 -13.25
C PRO A 35 14.28 -29.26 -13.08
N MET A 36 14.39 -28.31 -12.15
CA MET A 36 13.35 -27.30 -11.94
C MET A 36 13.16 -26.52 -13.25
N LYS A 37 11.91 -26.36 -13.66
CA LYS A 37 11.54 -25.47 -14.77
C LYS A 37 10.87 -24.21 -14.21
N PRO A 38 10.99 -23.04 -14.86
CA PRO A 38 10.35 -21.81 -14.38
C PRO A 38 8.84 -21.98 -14.08
N GLU A 39 8.14 -22.76 -14.90
CA GLU A 39 6.69 -22.98 -14.82
C GLU A 39 6.26 -23.68 -13.52
N MET A 40 7.17 -24.39 -12.85
CA MET A 40 6.89 -25.04 -11.56
C MET A 40 6.65 -24.04 -10.42
N THR A 41 7.00 -22.76 -10.64
CA THR A 41 6.85 -21.66 -9.67
C THR A 41 5.98 -20.52 -10.19
N GLU A 42 5.38 -20.67 -11.36
CA GLU A 42 4.45 -19.69 -11.92
C GLU A 42 3.07 -19.84 -11.26
N ILE A 43 2.66 -18.82 -10.51
CA ILE A 43 1.35 -18.74 -9.86
C ILE A 43 0.52 -17.72 -10.61
N TRP A 44 -0.59 -18.16 -11.19
CA TRP A 44 -1.43 -17.33 -12.06
C TRP A 44 -2.61 -16.68 -11.34
N GLU A 45 -3.04 -17.27 -10.21
CA GLU A 45 -4.26 -16.87 -9.52
C GLU A 45 -3.98 -16.47 -8.06
N PRO A 46 -4.66 -15.44 -7.53
CA PRO A 46 -5.66 -14.61 -8.22
C PRO A 46 -5.03 -13.67 -9.26
N GLU A 47 -5.75 -13.41 -10.35
CA GLU A 47 -5.36 -12.38 -11.32
C GLU A 47 -5.17 -11.01 -10.63
N VAL A 48 -4.11 -10.29 -11.02
CA VAL A 48 -3.80 -8.97 -10.49
C VAL A 48 -4.80 -7.94 -11.05
N PRO A 49 -5.49 -7.16 -10.19
CA PRO A 49 -6.38 -6.11 -10.66
C PRO A 49 -5.68 -5.08 -11.54
N VAL A 50 -6.29 -4.73 -12.67
CA VAL A 50 -5.77 -3.68 -13.55
C VAL A 50 -6.21 -2.31 -13.03
N VAL A 51 -5.24 -1.50 -12.65
CA VAL A 51 -5.43 -0.10 -12.26
C VAL A 51 -4.89 0.80 -13.37
N THR A 52 -5.70 1.76 -13.82
CA THR A 52 -5.24 2.76 -14.79
C THR A 52 -4.55 3.90 -14.03
N PRO A 53 -3.25 4.13 -14.24
CA PRO A 53 -2.57 5.26 -13.62
C PRO A 53 -3.08 6.58 -14.19
N ALA A 54 -2.90 7.66 -13.44
CA ALA A 54 -3.22 8.97 -13.96
C ALA A 54 -2.31 9.36 -15.13
N LYS A 55 -2.85 10.19 -16.04
CA LYS A 55 -2.08 10.71 -17.19
C LYS A 55 -0.99 11.70 -16.78
N MET A 56 -1.25 12.45 -15.71
CA MET A 56 -0.32 13.43 -15.15
C MET A 56 0.23 12.89 -13.83
N LEU A 57 1.51 13.11 -13.58
CA LEU A 57 2.12 12.78 -12.29
C LEU A 57 1.45 13.58 -11.18
N GLY A 58 1.27 12.96 -10.01
CA GLY A 58 0.56 13.53 -8.85
C GLY A 58 -0.96 13.30 -8.87
N ASN A 59 -1.56 13.07 -10.05
CA ASN A 59 -2.98 12.79 -10.12
C ASN A 59 -3.31 11.36 -9.68
N ALA A 60 -4.56 11.18 -9.26
CA ALA A 60 -5.03 9.92 -8.69
C ALA A 60 -5.27 8.83 -9.76
N PRO A 61 -4.92 7.55 -9.47
CA PRO A 61 -5.26 6.42 -10.34
C PRO A 61 -6.77 6.11 -10.32
N SER A 62 -7.21 5.22 -11.21
CA SER A 62 -8.63 4.91 -11.41
C SER A 62 -9.37 4.31 -10.21
N ASP A 63 -8.64 3.72 -9.27
CA ASP A 63 -9.18 3.08 -8.06
C ASP A 63 -9.06 3.95 -6.80
N ALA A 64 -8.41 5.12 -6.90
CA ALA A 64 -8.21 6.00 -5.76
C ALA A 64 -9.47 6.79 -5.41
N ILE A 65 -9.62 7.04 -4.11
CA ILE A 65 -10.64 7.96 -3.61
C ILE A 65 -10.09 9.38 -3.64
N ILE A 66 -10.74 10.24 -4.41
CA ILE A 66 -10.38 11.65 -4.51
C ILE A 66 -10.81 12.37 -3.23
N LEU A 67 -9.86 12.69 -2.36
CA LEU A 67 -10.13 13.48 -1.16
C LEU A 67 -10.28 14.97 -1.48
N PHE A 68 -9.54 15.49 -2.46
CA PHE A 68 -9.59 16.87 -2.91
C PHE A 68 -8.97 16.98 -4.32
N ASP A 69 -9.59 17.75 -5.20
CA ASP A 69 -9.15 17.99 -6.59
C ASP A 69 -9.29 19.45 -7.03
N GLY A 70 -9.45 20.37 -6.07
CA GLY A 70 -9.70 21.79 -6.33
C GLY A 70 -11.17 22.19 -6.32
N SER A 71 -12.11 21.25 -6.48
CA SER A 71 -13.51 21.61 -6.71
C SER A 71 -14.35 21.85 -5.45
N ASN A 72 -14.20 21.01 -4.41
CA ASN A 72 -15.01 21.07 -3.20
C ASN A 72 -14.32 20.37 -2.01
N LEU A 73 -14.89 20.52 -0.81
CA LEU A 73 -14.44 19.86 0.43
C LEU A 73 -15.40 18.75 0.90
N ASP A 74 -16.14 18.11 -0.01
CA ASP A 74 -17.20 17.17 0.35
C ASP A 74 -16.69 15.89 1.00
N GLN A 75 -15.41 15.55 0.87
CA GLN A 75 -14.80 14.45 1.62
C GLN A 75 -14.38 14.83 3.04
N TRP A 76 -14.52 16.10 3.42
CA TRP A 76 -14.02 16.65 4.68
C TRP A 76 -15.14 17.23 5.54
N VAL A 77 -14.91 17.22 6.85
CA VAL A 77 -15.75 17.87 7.87
C VAL A 77 -14.86 18.58 8.89
N SER A 78 -15.44 19.49 9.67
CA SER A 78 -14.75 20.04 10.82
C SER A 78 -14.42 18.93 11.83
N LYS A 79 -13.20 18.94 12.37
CA LYS A 79 -12.83 18.07 13.50
C LYS A 79 -13.50 18.53 14.80
N VAL A 80 -13.74 19.83 14.94
CA VAL A 80 -14.38 20.44 16.12
C VAL A 80 -15.85 20.03 16.21
N ASP A 81 -16.54 20.03 15.07
CA ASP A 81 -17.94 19.61 14.96
C ASP A 81 -18.15 18.83 13.65
N PRO A 82 -18.10 17.49 13.68
CA PRO A 82 -18.19 16.66 12.47
C PRO A 82 -19.52 16.76 11.71
N THR A 83 -20.53 17.43 12.28
CA THR A 83 -21.79 17.70 11.59
C THR A 83 -21.71 18.91 10.66
N LYS A 84 -20.62 19.69 10.75
CA LYS A 84 -20.40 20.89 9.95
C LYS A 84 -19.39 20.65 8.82
N PRO A 85 -19.53 21.39 7.70
CA PRO A 85 -18.53 21.40 6.63
C PRO A 85 -17.13 21.77 7.14
N ALA A 86 -16.11 21.33 6.41
CA ALA A 86 -14.74 21.77 6.62
C ALA A 86 -14.65 23.31 6.50
N PRO A 87 -14.13 24.04 7.50
CA PRO A 87 -14.13 25.50 7.50
C PRO A 87 -12.94 26.13 6.77
N TRP A 88 -12.18 25.32 6.02
CA TRP A 88 -11.08 25.82 5.17
C TRP A 88 -11.65 26.39 3.87
N LYS A 89 -10.90 27.27 3.21
CA LYS A 89 -11.34 27.92 1.96
C LYS A 89 -10.68 27.25 0.76
N ILE A 90 -11.39 27.21 -0.36
CA ILE A 90 -10.81 26.86 -1.66
C ILE A 90 -10.39 28.15 -2.36
N VAL A 91 -9.20 28.17 -2.92
CA VAL A 91 -8.63 29.29 -3.67
C VAL A 91 -8.53 28.88 -5.13
N ASP A 92 -9.08 29.72 -6.02
CA ASP A 92 -9.00 29.60 -7.48
C ASP A 92 -9.39 28.23 -8.09
N ASN A 93 -10.23 27.46 -7.38
CA ASN A 93 -10.58 26.07 -7.72
C ASN A 93 -9.36 25.15 -7.89
N ASP A 94 -8.30 25.42 -7.14
CA ASP A 94 -6.99 24.77 -7.28
C ASP A 94 -6.58 24.08 -5.96
N HIS A 95 -6.47 24.85 -4.87
CA HIS A 95 -6.04 24.34 -3.59
C HIS A 95 -6.95 24.76 -2.44
N MET A 96 -6.90 24.01 -1.35
CA MET A 96 -7.51 24.40 -0.08
C MET A 96 -6.47 25.06 0.83
N GLU A 97 -6.86 26.16 1.45
CA GLU A 97 -6.01 26.93 2.36
C GLU A 97 -6.61 26.91 3.77
N VAL A 98 -5.76 26.63 4.76
CA VAL A 98 -6.13 26.66 6.18
C VAL A 98 -6.59 28.07 6.55
N VAL A 99 -7.76 28.18 7.19
CA VAL A 99 -8.22 29.45 7.77
C VAL A 99 -7.81 29.48 9.25
N PRO A 100 -6.89 30.38 9.67
CA PRO A 100 -6.43 30.41 11.05
C PRO A 100 -7.58 30.56 12.06
N GLY A 101 -7.55 29.77 13.13
CA GLY A 101 -8.55 29.79 14.20
C GLY A 101 -9.81 28.95 13.94
N THR A 102 -9.97 28.33 12.77
CA THR A 102 -11.15 27.47 12.49
C THR A 102 -11.00 26.01 12.93
N GLY A 103 -9.80 25.64 13.39
CA GLY A 103 -9.47 24.27 13.82
C GLY A 103 -9.18 23.33 12.65
N TYR A 104 -9.01 22.05 13.00
CA TYR A 104 -8.65 20.98 12.06
C TYR A 104 -9.84 20.51 11.22
N ILE A 105 -9.53 19.88 10.10
CA ILE A 105 -10.46 19.10 9.29
C ILE A 105 -10.10 17.63 9.36
N GLN A 106 -11.06 16.76 9.06
CA GLN A 106 -10.84 15.33 8.94
C GLN A 106 -11.69 14.76 7.80
N THR A 107 -11.24 13.64 7.23
CA THR A 107 -12.02 12.90 6.24
C THR A 107 -13.32 12.38 6.86
N LYS A 108 -14.40 12.37 6.08
CA LYS A 108 -15.66 11.72 6.47
C LYS A 108 -15.49 10.20 6.58
N MET A 109 -14.74 9.62 5.65
CA MET A 109 -14.37 8.21 5.67
C MET A 109 -13.27 7.95 6.70
N LYS A 110 -13.27 6.73 7.22
CA LYS A 110 -12.21 6.19 8.08
C LYS A 110 -11.40 5.19 7.28
N PHE A 111 -10.09 5.18 7.49
CA PHE A 111 -9.17 4.35 6.73
C PHE A 111 -8.37 3.43 7.66
N GLY A 112 -8.12 2.21 7.18
CA GLY A 112 -7.10 1.30 7.71
C GLY A 112 -5.82 1.47 6.90
N ASP A 113 -5.29 0.36 6.39
CA ASP A 113 -4.17 0.37 5.44
C ASP A 113 -4.50 1.22 4.21
N CYS A 114 -3.57 2.06 3.79
CA CYS A 114 -3.76 2.91 2.62
C CYS A 114 -2.45 3.36 1.98
N GLN A 115 -2.55 3.78 0.72
CA GLN A 115 -1.58 4.65 0.08
C GLN A 115 -2.20 6.05 -0.03
N LEU A 116 -1.48 7.07 0.44
CA LEU A 116 -1.89 8.47 0.41
C LEU A 116 -0.92 9.27 -0.45
N HIS A 117 -1.47 10.02 -1.39
CA HIS A 117 -0.78 11.10 -2.08
C HIS A 117 -1.32 12.44 -1.57
N LEU A 118 -0.42 13.38 -1.26
CA LEU A 118 -0.80 14.78 -0.99
C LEU A 118 0.28 15.75 -1.47
N GLU A 119 -0.16 16.94 -1.84
CA GLU A 119 0.73 18.07 -2.11
C GLU A 119 0.42 19.21 -1.13
N PHE A 120 1.47 19.92 -0.72
CA PHE A 120 1.35 21.09 0.16
C PHE A 120 2.39 22.14 -0.19
N SER A 121 2.05 23.41 0.01
CA SER A 121 3.01 24.51 -0.04
C SER A 121 3.10 25.21 1.32
N ALA A 122 4.29 25.73 1.62
CA ALA A 122 4.46 26.63 2.75
C ALA A 122 3.76 27.97 2.47
N PRO A 123 3.33 28.73 3.50
CA PRO A 123 2.76 30.05 3.30
C PRO A 123 3.70 30.98 2.50
N ASP A 124 3.12 31.80 1.62
CA ASP A 124 3.87 32.75 0.78
C ASP A 124 4.73 33.71 1.61
N GLU A 125 4.21 34.12 2.77
CA GLU A 125 4.91 34.98 3.71
C GLU A 125 5.51 34.20 4.88
N VAL A 126 6.83 34.30 5.02
CA VAL A 126 7.56 33.77 6.18
C VAL A 126 7.43 34.73 7.35
N GLN A 127 6.60 34.38 8.33
CA GLN A 127 6.33 35.24 9.49
C GLN A 127 7.00 34.77 10.80
N SER A 128 7.60 33.57 10.83
CA SER A 128 8.12 32.95 12.06
C SER A 128 9.30 32.01 11.80
N VAL A 129 9.81 31.38 12.86
CA VAL A 129 10.93 30.42 12.83
C VAL A 129 10.59 29.14 13.58
N GLY A 130 11.36 28.08 13.32
CA GLY A 130 11.17 26.80 13.99
C GLY A 130 9.76 26.25 13.78
N GLN A 131 9.10 25.82 14.85
CA GLN A 131 7.75 25.25 14.80
C GLN A 131 6.65 26.28 14.51
N GLY A 132 6.92 27.58 14.57
CA GLY A 132 5.93 28.61 14.26
C GLY A 132 5.81 28.89 12.76
N ARG A 133 6.67 28.28 11.92
CA ARG A 133 6.81 28.61 10.51
C ARG A 133 6.11 27.57 9.62
N GLY A 134 4.90 27.89 9.15
CA GLY A 134 4.15 27.05 8.21
C GLY A 134 3.84 25.64 8.76
N ASN A 135 3.40 25.55 10.02
CA ASN A 135 3.18 24.29 10.71
C ASN A 135 1.76 23.73 10.47
N SER A 136 1.68 22.46 10.10
CA SER A 136 0.47 21.66 9.94
C SER A 136 0.83 20.17 10.13
N GLY A 137 -0.10 19.24 9.90
CA GLY A 137 0.21 17.82 9.98
C GLY A 137 -0.85 16.95 9.35
N VAL A 138 -0.44 15.76 8.90
CA VAL A 138 -1.34 14.69 8.45
C VAL A 138 -1.41 13.64 9.55
N PHE A 139 -2.60 13.42 10.10
CA PHE A 139 -2.81 12.50 11.21
C PHE A 139 -3.43 11.20 10.71
N PHE A 140 -2.64 10.12 10.67
CA PHE A 140 -3.16 8.78 10.41
C PHE A 140 -3.94 8.29 11.62
N GLN A 141 -5.22 7.97 11.39
CA GLN A 141 -6.16 7.47 12.40
C GLN A 141 -6.28 8.34 13.67
N ASP A 142 -6.04 9.66 13.55
CA ASP A 142 -6.04 10.59 14.69
C ASP A 142 -4.98 10.26 15.76
N ARG A 143 -3.91 9.55 15.38
CA ARG A 143 -2.88 9.02 16.29
C ARG A 143 -1.46 9.39 15.88
N TYR A 144 -1.13 9.19 14.60
CA TYR A 144 0.24 9.28 14.11
C TYR A 144 0.38 10.48 13.18
N GLU A 145 1.14 11.48 13.61
CA GLU A 145 1.33 12.71 12.86
C GLU A 145 2.55 12.60 11.93
N LEU A 146 2.29 12.65 10.63
CA LEU A 146 3.28 12.98 9.62
C LEU A 146 3.39 14.51 9.54
N GLN A 147 4.53 15.02 9.96
CA GLN A 147 4.74 16.46 10.14
C GLN A 147 4.77 17.23 8.81
N ILE A 148 4.02 18.33 8.75
CA ILE A 148 4.11 19.35 7.70
C ILE A 148 4.69 20.62 8.32
N LEU A 149 5.83 21.07 7.82
CA LEU A 149 6.49 22.28 8.33
C LEU A 149 7.31 22.94 7.23
N ASP A 150 7.34 24.27 7.19
CA ASP A 150 8.34 24.97 6.38
C ASP A 150 9.74 24.80 6.99
N SER A 151 10.41 23.73 6.55
CA SER A 151 11.78 23.39 6.92
C SER A 151 12.80 23.86 5.86
N TYR A 152 12.39 24.65 4.86
CA TYR A 152 13.30 25.19 3.85
C TYR A 152 14.16 26.31 4.43
N ASN A 153 15.47 26.07 4.54
CA ASN A 153 16.41 26.98 5.20
C ASN A 153 15.95 27.45 6.60
N SER A 154 15.23 26.57 7.32
CA SER A 154 14.62 26.85 8.62
C SER A 154 14.93 25.72 9.59
N ARG A 155 15.76 26.00 10.61
CA ARG A 155 16.19 24.99 11.59
C ARG A 155 15.16 24.84 12.71
N THR A 156 14.85 23.59 13.05
CA THR A 156 14.10 23.19 14.25
C THR A 156 14.71 21.92 14.88
N TYR A 157 14.06 21.32 15.87
CA TYR A 157 14.51 20.03 16.42
C TYR A 157 14.27 18.88 15.41
N ARG A 158 15.25 17.99 15.28
CA ARG A 158 15.34 17.02 14.17
C ARG A 158 14.11 16.11 14.04
N ASN A 159 13.52 15.68 15.14
CA ASN A 159 12.35 14.79 15.17
C ASN A 159 11.01 15.53 15.13
N GLY A 160 10.96 16.82 14.80
CA GLY A 160 9.70 17.54 14.54
C GLY A 160 9.77 18.47 13.33
N GLN A 161 10.76 18.30 12.47
CA GLN A 161 10.83 18.97 11.16
C GLN A 161 9.94 18.25 10.14
N ALA A 162 9.76 18.84 8.95
CA ALA A 162 8.98 18.23 7.87
C ALA A 162 9.33 16.76 7.64
N ALA A 163 8.31 15.93 7.41
CA ALA A 163 8.39 14.50 7.17
C ALA A 163 8.87 13.65 8.37
N SER A 164 8.98 14.22 9.58
CA SER A 164 9.10 13.39 10.78
C SER A 164 7.77 12.71 11.10
N ILE A 165 7.84 11.50 11.66
CA ILE A 165 6.76 11.05 12.56
C ILE A 165 6.96 11.84 13.85
N TYR A 166 6.03 12.76 14.12
CA TYR A 166 6.25 13.88 15.02
C TYR A 166 6.70 13.42 16.41
N LYS A 167 7.88 13.92 16.82
CA LYS A 167 8.62 13.61 18.05
C LYS A 167 9.07 12.16 18.25
N ASP A 168 8.81 11.28 17.29
CA ASP A 168 9.21 9.88 17.34
C ASP A 168 10.40 9.62 16.42
N HIS A 169 10.14 9.57 15.11
CA HIS A 169 11.15 9.31 14.09
C HIS A 169 11.44 10.57 13.26
N ALA A 170 12.68 11.05 13.35
CA ALA A 170 13.16 12.10 12.46
C ALA A 170 13.27 11.60 11.00
N PRO A 171 13.04 12.49 10.01
CA PRO A 171 13.23 12.12 8.62
C PRO A 171 14.70 11.80 8.34
N LEU A 172 14.92 11.04 7.27
CA LEU A 172 16.26 10.68 6.80
C LEU A 172 16.99 11.89 6.20
N VAL A 173 16.25 12.75 5.51
CA VAL A 173 16.75 13.95 4.83
C VAL A 173 15.75 15.10 4.96
N ASN A 174 16.19 16.34 4.74
CA ASN A 174 15.30 17.47 4.48
C ASN A 174 15.24 17.67 2.96
N ALA A 175 14.07 17.41 2.37
CA ALA A 175 13.83 17.51 0.93
C ALA A 175 12.83 18.63 0.58
N MET A 176 12.71 19.64 1.46
CA MET A 176 11.77 20.75 1.24
C MET A 176 12.14 21.57 0.01
N ARG A 177 11.12 21.89 -0.78
CA ARG A 177 11.14 22.97 -1.76
C ARG A 177 10.98 24.33 -1.09
N SER A 178 11.29 25.41 -1.79
CA SER A 178 11.12 26.76 -1.25
C SER A 178 9.63 27.12 -1.09
N PRO A 179 9.29 28.15 -0.29
CA PRO A 179 7.93 28.71 -0.29
C PRO A 179 7.45 29.03 -1.72
N MET A 180 6.13 28.97 -1.95
CA MET A 180 5.46 29.06 -3.25
C MET A 180 5.68 27.87 -4.21
N GLU A 181 6.55 26.92 -3.85
CA GLU A 181 6.66 25.65 -4.56
C GLU A 181 5.88 24.55 -3.83
N TRP A 182 5.36 23.59 -4.59
CA TRP A 182 4.60 22.46 -4.06
C TRP A 182 5.53 21.31 -3.65
N ASN A 183 5.40 20.87 -2.41
CA ASN A 183 6.01 19.67 -1.85
C ASN A 183 5.02 18.52 -1.95
N THR A 184 5.52 17.32 -2.19
CA THR A 184 4.71 16.11 -2.36
C THR A 184 5.06 15.09 -1.30
N TYR A 185 4.05 14.48 -0.67
CA TYR A 185 4.20 13.24 0.07
C TYR A 185 3.45 12.11 -0.60
N ASP A 186 4.17 11.01 -0.82
CA ASP A 186 3.61 9.69 -1.14
C ASP A 186 3.86 8.78 0.07
N VAL A 187 2.78 8.31 0.69
CA VAL A 187 2.84 7.58 1.97
C VAL A 187 2.17 6.23 1.80
N VAL A 188 2.82 5.17 2.27
CA VAL A 188 2.20 3.85 2.47
C VAL A 188 2.05 3.65 3.97
N TYR A 189 0.82 3.42 4.41
CA TYR A 189 0.45 3.29 5.82
C TYR A 189 -0.19 1.92 6.08
N THR A 190 0.21 1.31 7.20
CA THR A 190 -0.37 0.06 7.73
C THR A 190 -0.88 0.33 9.14
N ALA A 191 -2.13 -0.03 9.39
CA ALA A 191 -2.88 0.26 10.62
C ALA A 191 -2.49 -0.62 11.82
#